data_AF-A0A963LJW5-F1
#
_entry.id   AF-A0A963LJW5-F1
#
_cell.length_a   1.000
_cell.length_b   1.000
_cell.length_c   1.000
_cell.angle_alpha   90.00
_cell.angle_beta   90.00
_cell.angle_gamma   90.00
#
_symmetry.space_group_name_H-M   'P 1'
#
loop_
_entity.id
_entity.type
_entity.pdbx_description
1 polymer ?
#
loop_
_entity_poly.entity_id
_entity_poly.type
_entity_poly.pdbx_seq_one_letter_code
_entity_poly.pdbx_strand_id
1 'polypeptide(L)' 'MQKRTFKIYRYDPDTDDKPRMETVELELEGHERMLLDALIK' A
#
# COMPACT_ATOMS: atom_id res chain seq x y z
N MET A 1 16.69 1.36 8.66
CA MET A 1 15.23 1.43 8.37
C MET A 1 15.08 1.93 6.94
N GLN A 2 14.46 1.16 6.05
CA GLN A 2 14.23 1.60 4.67
C GLN A 2 12.78 2.05 4.53
N LYS A 3 12.55 3.35 4.36
CA LYS A 3 11.25 3.89 3.94
C LYS A 3 11.04 3.50 2.48
N ARG A 4 9.91 2.85 2.17
CA ARG A 4 9.50 2.54 0.80
C ARG A 4 8.15 3.18 0.51
N THR A 5 8.09 3.83 -0.64
CA THR A 5 6.87 4.43 -1.15
C THR A 5 6.16 3.42 -2.05
N PHE A 6 4.91 3.12 -1.73
CA PHE A 6 4.04 2.23 -2.50
C PHE A 6 2.92 3.05 -3.15
N LYS A 7 2.60 2.73 -4.39
CA LYS A 7 1.44 3.29 -5.10
C LYS A 7 0.40 2.20 -5.23
N ILE A 8 -0.68 2.33 -4.47
CA ILE A 8 -1.78 1.38 -4.38
C ILE A 8 -2.92 1.90 -5.24
N TYR A 9 -3.34 1.12 -6.23
CA TYR A 9 -4.53 1.40 -7.00
C TYR A 9 -5.74 0.92 -6.20
N ARG A 10 -6.61 1.85 -5.80
CA ARG A 10 -7.87 1.53 -5.10
C ARG A 10 -9.03 1.84 -6.01
N TYR A 11 -9.86 0.83 -6.21
CA TYR A 11 -11.11 0.92 -6.93
C TYR A 11 -12.19 0.27 -6.08
N ASP A 12 -13.25 1.02 -5.81
CA ASP A 12 -14.41 0.54 -5.08
C ASP A 12 -15.58 0.45 -6.07
N PRO A 13 -15.99 -0.76 -6.48
CA PRO A 13 -17.09 -0.93 -7.42
C PRO A 13 -18.46 -0.71 -6.77
N ASP A 14 -18.57 -0.71 -5.45
CA ASP A 14 -19.85 -0.60 -4.73
C ASP A 14 -20.28 0.86 -4.54
N THR A 15 -19.32 1.79 -4.46
CA THR A 15 -19.59 3.23 -4.34
C THR A 15 -19.63 3.98 -5.68
N ASP A 16 -19.39 3.31 -6.81
CA ASP A 16 -19.20 3.91 -8.14
C ASP A 16 -18.12 5.01 -8.17
N ASP A 17 -17.16 4.92 -7.23
CA ASP A 17 -16.08 5.88 -7.11
C ASP A 17 -15.03 5.66 -8.19
N LYS A 18 -14.54 6.78 -8.76
CA LYS A 18 -13.46 6.73 -9.74
C LYS A 18 -12.22 6.11 -9.11
N PRO A 19 -11.53 5.21 -9.83
CA PRO A 19 -10.32 4.60 -9.31
C PRO A 19 -9.30 5.67 -8.92
N ARG A 20 -8.70 5.50 -7.74
CA ARG A 20 -7.75 6.45 -7.18
C ARG A 20 -6.40 5.80 -6.93
N MET A 21 -5.35 6.56 -7.19
CA MET A 21 -3.98 6.18 -6.85
C MET A 21 -3.67 6.70 -5.45
N GLU A 22 -3.55 5.80 -4.49
CA GLU A 22 -3.14 6.11 -3.13
C GLU A 22 -1.63 5.86 -3.00
N THR A 23 -0.88 6.85 -2.51
CA THR A 23 0.56 6.69 -2.25
C THR A 23 0.76 6.54 -0.75
N VAL A 24 1.34 5.42 -0.34
CA VAL A 24 1.57 5.08 1.06
C VAL A 24 3.07 4.90 1.28
N GLU A 25 3.61 5.59 2.28
CA GLU A 25 5.01 5.44 2.68
C GLU A 25 5.08 4.54 3.92
N LEU A 26 5.75 3.41 3.79
CA LEU A 26 5.89 2.41 4.86
C LEU A 26 7.37 2.21 5.19
N GLU A 27 7.69 2.16 6.48
CA GLU A 27 9.02 1.83 6.97
C GLU A 27 9.15 0.32 7.08
N LEU A 28 9.95 -0.29 6.19
CA LEU A 28 10.25 -1.71 6.27
C LEU A 28 11.53 -1.92 7.08
N GLU A 29 11.42 -2.74 8.11
CA GLU A 29 12.57 -3.36 8.77
C GLU A 29 12.93 -4.60 7.93
N GLY A 30 14.21 -4.72 7.55
CA GLY A 30 14.70 -5.55 6.42
C GLY A 30 14.43 -7.07 6.45
N HIS A 31 13.63 -7.54 7.41
CA HIS A 31 13.16 -8.91 7.54
C HIS A 31 11.77 -9.12 6.91
N GLU A 32 10.96 -8.07 6.77
CA GLU A 32 9.60 -8.11 6.19
C GLU A 32 9.69 -7.77 4.68
N ARG A 33 10.00 -8.78 3.85
CA ARG A 33 10.17 -8.60 2.40
C ARG A 33 8.86 -8.67 1.60
N MET A 34 7.73 -8.96 2.23
CA MET A 34 6.45 -9.16 1.55
C MET A 34 5.58 -7.90 1.66
N LEU A 35 5.14 -7.38 0.51
CA LEU A 35 4.15 -6.30 0.42
C LEU A 35 2.88 -6.60 1.23
N LEU A 36 2.54 -7.89 1.32
CA LEU A 36 1.37 -8.38 2.03
C LEU A 36 1.48 -8.19 3.55
N ASP A 37 2.64 -8.47 4.14
CA ASP A 37 2.86 -8.28 5.59
C ASP A 37 2.78 -6.80 5.97
N ALA A 38 3.25 -5.91 5.09
CA ALA A 38 3.21 -4.46 5.28
C ALA A 38 1.80 -3.87 5.17
N LEU A 39 0.85 -4.57 4.54
CA LEU A 39 -0.55 -4.14 4.40
C LEU A 39 -1.48 -4.75 5.46
N ILE A 40 -1.07 -5.83 6.14
CA ILE A 40 -1.91 -6.57 7.10
C ILE A 40 -1.78 -6.03 8.54
N LYS A 41 -0.73 -5.26 8.85
CA LYS A 41 -0.49 -4.67 10.17
C LYS A 41 -1.23 -3.35 10.35
#